data_AF-A0AAN4YCU9-F1
#
_entry.id   AF-A0AAN4YCU9-F1
#
_cell.length_a   1.000
_cell.length_b   1.000
_cell.length_c   1.000
_cell.angle_alpha   90.00
_cell.angle_beta   90.00
_cell.angle_gamma   90.00
#
_symmetry.space_group_name_H-M   'P 1'
#
loop_
_entity.id
_entity.type
_entity.pdbx_description
1 polymer ?
#
loop_
_entity_poly.entity_id
_entity_poly.type
_entity_poly.pdbx_seq_one_letter_code
_entity_poly.pdbx_strand_id
1 'polypeptide(L)'
;MSRKLAKEIKDPDHDMQVLSRAHVSSAIFRAIADSFRKFGISDSTKDLLVVKVSVTPEITHDSVAAHLAQSIEGSPVPFNDETLSKIADVTKIKKAYKLGALPSAPAGPVNGAGNGDNGRLENSIIGAIALRGAT
;
A
#
# COMPACT_ATOMS: atom_id res chain seq x y z
N MET A 1 53.70 -10.87 0.45
CA MET A 1 53.23 -11.27 -0.89
C MET A 1 51.93 -10.52 -1.17
N SER A 2 52.04 -9.39 -1.85
CA SER A 2 50.95 -8.43 -2.08
C SER A 2 50.17 -8.79 -3.35
N ARG A 3 48.83 -8.75 -3.32
CA ARG A 3 48.03 -8.48 -4.52
C ARG A 3 46.95 -7.46 -4.20
N LYS A 4 47.10 -6.33 -4.87
CA LYS A 4 46.33 -5.10 -4.81
C LYS A 4 45.11 -5.27 -5.73
N LEU A 5 43.90 -5.38 -5.19
CA LEU A 5 42.67 -5.22 -5.98
C LEU A 5 42.33 -3.73 -6.03
N ALA A 6 43.08 -3.00 -6.86
CA ALA A 6 42.65 -1.66 -7.28
C ALA A 6 41.62 -1.87 -8.39
N LYS A 7 40.34 -1.77 -8.04
CA LYS A 7 39.26 -1.70 -9.03
C LYS A 7 39.43 -0.36 -9.74
N GLU A 8 39.69 -0.42 -11.04
CA GLU A 8 39.89 0.75 -11.88
C GLU A 8 38.65 1.65 -11.81
N ILE A 9 38.84 2.89 -11.32
CA ILE A 9 37.78 3.89 -11.27
C ILE A 9 37.63 4.41 -12.70
N LYS A 10 36.78 3.73 -13.47
CA LYS A 10 36.38 4.15 -14.81
C LYS A 10 35.37 5.27 -14.65
N ASP A 11 35.78 6.48 -15.05
CA ASP A 11 35.03 7.73 -14.99
C ASP A 11 34.10 7.88 -13.75
N PRO A 12 34.56 8.54 -12.68
CA PRO A 12 33.82 8.60 -11.42
C PRO A 12 32.45 9.26 -11.55
N ASP A 13 32.23 10.11 -12.55
CA ASP A 13 30.92 10.71 -12.80
C ASP A 13 29.94 9.69 -13.39
N HIS A 14 30.40 8.89 -14.35
CA HIS A 14 29.59 7.83 -14.95
C HIS A 14 29.24 6.74 -13.92
N ASP A 15 30.21 6.28 -13.13
CA ASP A 15 29.99 5.28 -12.09
C ASP A 15 29.07 5.81 -10.97
N MET A 16 29.20 7.09 -10.58
CA MET A 16 28.31 7.72 -9.60
C MET A 16 26.87 7.84 -10.13
N GLN A 17 26.69 8.20 -11.40
CA GLN A 17 25.37 8.24 -12.04
C GLN A 17 24.75 6.85 -12.17
N VAL A 18 25.53 5.83 -12.55
CA VAL A 18 25.04 4.43 -12.65
C VAL A 18 24.66 3.88 -11.27
N LEU A 19 25.46 4.12 -10.23
CA LEU A 19 25.15 3.73 -8.86
C LEU A 19 23.89 4.43 -8.33
N SER A 20 23.75 5.74 -8.59
CA SER A 20 22.55 6.50 -8.22
C SER A 20 21.28 5.95 -8.89
N ARG A 21 21.33 5.72 -10.21
CA ARG A 21 20.20 5.15 -10.97
C ARG A 21 19.84 3.73 -10.52
N ALA A 22 20.84 2.88 -10.23
CA ALA A 22 20.62 1.54 -9.71
C ALA A 22 19.98 1.55 -8.31
N HIS A 23 20.42 2.46 -7.43
CA HIS A 23 19.85 2.63 -6.09
C HIS A 23 18.37 3.08 -6.16
N VAL A 24 18.06 4.06 -7.02
CA VAL A 24 16.69 4.53 -7.24
C VAL A 24 15.79 3.42 -7.79
N SER A 25 16.26 2.66 -8.80
CA SER A 25 15.51 1.53 -9.36
C SER A 25 15.23 0.42 -8.31
N SER A 26 16.23 0.07 -7.50
CA SER A 26 16.08 -0.90 -6.40
C SER A 26 15.10 -0.42 -5.33
N ALA A 27 15.13 0.87 -4.98
CA ALA A 27 14.23 1.46 -4.00
C ALA A 27 12.77 1.42 -4.46
N ILE A 28 12.50 1.72 -5.74
CA ILE A 28 11.16 1.63 -6.34
C ILE A 28 10.65 0.18 -6.29
N PHE A 29 11.47 -0.78 -6.72
CA PHE A 29 11.08 -2.20 -6.69
C PHE A 29 10.78 -2.68 -5.25
N ARG A 30 11.59 -2.26 -4.28
CA ARG A 30 11.38 -2.59 -2.87
C ARG A 30 10.05 -2.06 -2.33
N ALA A 31 9.61 -0.89 -2.76
CA ALA A 31 8.33 -0.29 -2.36
C ALA A 31 7.13 -1.06 -2.93
N ILE A 32 7.21 -1.50 -4.19
CA ILE A 32 6.16 -2.30 -4.84
C ILE A 32 6.06 -3.69 -4.19
N ALA A 33 7.19 -4.37 -4.01
CA ALA A 33 7.22 -5.70 -3.38
C ALA A 33 6.71 -5.68 -1.93
N ASP A 34 7.08 -4.66 -1.15
CA ASP A 34 6.58 -4.49 0.22
C ASP A 34 5.07 -4.22 0.25
N SER A 35 4.52 -3.53 -0.77
CA SER A 35 3.09 -3.29 -0.89
C SER A 35 2.33 -4.58 -1.21
N PHE A 36 2.78 -5.40 -2.15
CA PHE A 36 2.17 -6.72 -2.41
C PHE A 36 2.24 -7.63 -1.20
N ARG A 37 3.34 -7.61 -0.44
CA ARG A 37 3.44 -8.40 0.79
C ARG A 37 2.47 -7.95 1.89
N LYS A 38 2.15 -6.66 1.95
CA LYS A 38 1.29 -6.08 3.01
C LYS A 38 -0.19 -6.09 2.66
N PHE A 39 -0.52 -5.82 1.40
CA PHE A 39 -1.89 -5.58 0.94
C PHE A 39 -2.35 -6.57 -0.14
N GLY A 40 -1.43 -7.39 -0.67
CA GLY A 40 -1.78 -8.45 -1.60
C GLY A 40 -2.41 -9.65 -0.89
N ILE A 41 -2.88 -10.58 -1.71
CA ILE A 41 -3.46 -11.85 -1.25
C ILE A 41 -2.36 -12.80 -0.75
N SER A 42 -2.72 -13.66 0.20
CA SER A 42 -1.90 -14.78 0.65
C SER A 42 -2.77 -16.03 0.76
N ASP A 43 -2.16 -17.19 0.95
CA ASP A 43 -2.89 -18.46 1.13
C ASP A 43 -3.85 -18.45 2.33
N SER A 44 -3.62 -17.54 3.29
CA SER A 44 -4.47 -17.36 4.47
C SER A 44 -5.63 -16.38 4.28
N THR A 45 -5.72 -15.72 3.12
CA THR A 45 -6.77 -14.73 2.84
C THR A 45 -8.15 -15.40 2.82
N LYS A 46 -9.09 -14.85 3.61
CA LYS A 46 -10.50 -15.30 3.69
C LYS A 46 -11.47 -14.28 3.11
N ASP A 47 -11.13 -13.00 3.23
CA ASP A 47 -11.90 -11.88 2.69
C ASP A 47 -11.11 -11.22 1.56
N LEU A 48 -11.75 -11.04 0.41
CA LEU A 48 -11.12 -10.48 -0.79
C LEU A 48 -11.88 -9.24 -1.26
N LEU A 49 -11.17 -8.11 -1.35
CA LEU A 49 -11.65 -6.91 -2.02
C LEU A 49 -11.07 -6.84 -3.43
N VAL A 50 -11.93 -6.89 -4.44
CA VAL A 50 -11.53 -6.80 -5.84
C VAL A 50 -11.87 -5.41 -6.38
N VAL A 51 -10.85 -4.69 -6.86
CA VAL A 51 -11.03 -3.37 -7.49
C VAL A 51 -10.56 -3.46 -8.93
N LYS A 52 -11.46 -3.20 -9.88
CA LYS A 52 -11.14 -3.12 -11.30
C LYS A 52 -11.53 -1.74 -11.83
N VAL A 53 -10.54 -1.01 -12.37
CA VAL A 53 -10.74 0.27 -13.04
C VAL A 53 -10.64 0.03 -14.54
N SER A 54 -11.72 0.31 -15.28
CA SER A 54 -11.75 0.23 -16.73
C SER A 54 -11.85 1.62 -17.34
N VAL A 55 -11.11 1.85 -18.42
CA VAL A 55 -11.26 3.02 -19.30
C VAL A 55 -12.09 2.69 -20.55
N THR A 56 -12.48 1.42 -20.70
CA THR A 56 -13.25 0.95 -21.84
C THR A 56 -14.67 0.53 -21.43
N PRO A 57 -15.69 0.94 -22.20
CA PRO A 57 -17.09 0.77 -21.80
C PRO A 57 -17.58 -0.68 -21.87
N GLU A 58 -16.89 -1.56 -22.59
CA GLU A 58 -17.25 -2.98 -22.68
C GLU A 58 -17.05 -3.76 -21.37
N ILE A 59 -16.25 -3.22 -20.43
CA ILE A 59 -16.08 -3.84 -19.11
C ILE A 59 -17.16 -3.32 -18.17
N THR A 60 -18.23 -4.11 -18.03
CA THR A 60 -19.33 -3.82 -17.11
C THR A 60 -19.14 -4.51 -15.78
N HIS A 61 -19.80 -3.99 -14.73
CA HIS A 61 -19.86 -4.64 -13.42
C HIS A 61 -20.27 -6.11 -13.52
N ASP A 62 -21.31 -6.41 -14.31
CA ASP A 62 -21.86 -7.76 -14.42
C ASP A 62 -20.90 -8.72 -15.12
N SER A 63 -20.20 -8.25 -16.16
CA SER A 63 -19.17 -9.04 -16.84
C SER A 63 -18.02 -9.42 -15.88
N VAL A 64 -17.66 -8.50 -14.99
CA VAL A 64 -16.61 -8.71 -13.98
C VAL A 64 -17.10 -9.65 -12.89
N ALA A 65 -18.31 -9.45 -12.37
CA ALA A 65 -18.91 -10.31 -11.37
C ALA A 65 -19.03 -11.77 -11.86
N ALA A 66 -19.47 -11.98 -13.11
CA ALA A 66 -19.55 -13.30 -13.71
C ALA A 66 -18.16 -13.97 -13.83
N HIS A 67 -17.13 -13.20 -14.20
CA HIS A 67 -15.76 -13.70 -14.28
C HIS A 67 -15.20 -14.09 -12.90
N LEU A 68 -15.46 -13.27 -11.87
CA LEU A 68 -15.02 -13.53 -10.50
C LEU A 68 -15.72 -14.76 -9.90
N ALA A 69 -17.01 -14.95 -10.18
CA ALA A 69 -17.76 -16.11 -9.70
C ALA A 69 -17.22 -17.45 -10.24
N GLN A 70 -16.54 -17.44 -11.39
CA GLN A 70 -15.89 -18.64 -11.96
C GLN A 70 -14.48 -18.87 -11.40
N SER A 71 -13.86 -17.83 -10.84
CA SER A 71 -12.43 -17.83 -10.48
C SER A 71 -12.20 -17.87 -8.96
N ILE A 72 -13.21 -17.53 -8.16
CA ILE A 72 -13.11 -17.39 -6.71
C ILE A 72 -14.19 -18.25 -6.04
N GLU A 73 -13.75 -19.16 -5.18
CA GLU A 73 -14.64 -19.92 -4.30
C GLU A 73 -14.99 -19.07 -3.06
N GLY A 74 -16.13 -18.38 -3.10
CA GLY A 74 -16.57 -17.54 -2.00
C GLY A 74 -17.98 -16.98 -2.19
N SER A 75 -18.48 -16.28 -1.18
CA SER A 75 -19.76 -15.56 -1.26
C SER A 75 -19.50 -14.08 -1.48
N PRO A 76 -20.08 -13.44 -2.52
CA PRO A 76 -20.05 -12.00 -2.64
C PRO A 76 -20.83 -11.36 -1.49
N VAL A 77 -20.32 -10.23 -1.00
CA VAL A 77 -20.94 -9.43 0.06
C VAL A 77 -21.04 -7.97 -0.39
N PRO A 78 -22.00 -7.18 0.13
CA PRO A 78 -22.13 -5.78 -0.24
C PRO A 78 -20.87 -4.97 0.11
N PHE A 79 -20.46 -4.09 -0.79
CA PHE A 79 -19.38 -3.13 -0.53
C PHE A 79 -19.93 -1.93 0.26
N ASN A 80 -19.87 -2.01 1.58
CA ASN A 80 -20.32 -0.95 2.50
C ASN A 80 -19.50 -0.93 3.80
N ASP A 81 -19.59 0.16 4.55
CA ASP A 81 -18.81 0.38 5.78
C ASP A 81 -19.06 -0.70 6.84
N GLU A 82 -20.29 -1.21 6.95
CA GLU A 82 -20.63 -2.27 7.89
C GLU A 82 -19.83 -3.54 7.60
N THR A 83 -19.79 -3.97 6.34
CA THR A 83 -19.04 -5.16 5.91
C THR A 83 -17.54 -4.93 6.05
N LEU A 84 -17.05 -3.77 5.61
CA LEU A 84 -15.64 -3.41 5.71
C LEU A 84 -15.15 -3.38 7.17
N SER A 85 -15.98 -2.89 8.11
CA SER A 85 -15.63 -2.85 9.53
C SER A 85 -15.45 -4.24 10.15
N LYS A 86 -16.15 -5.26 9.64
CA LYS A 86 -16.06 -6.65 10.12
C LYS A 86 -14.80 -7.36 9.63
N ILE A 87 -14.30 -6.99 8.45
CA ILE A 87 -13.11 -7.59 7.82
C ILE A 87 -11.82 -6.82 8.10
N ALA A 88 -11.91 -5.54 8.48
CA ALA A 88 -10.74 -4.68 8.68
C ALA A 88 -9.97 -5.02 9.96
N ASP A 89 -8.71 -5.43 9.79
CA ASP A 89 -7.77 -5.60 10.90
C ASP A 89 -7.06 -4.27 11.20
N VAL A 90 -7.63 -3.48 12.11
CA VAL A 90 -7.12 -2.16 12.51
C VAL A 90 -5.67 -2.22 13.00
N THR A 91 -5.26 -3.33 13.64
CA THR A 91 -3.89 -3.52 14.13
C THR A 91 -2.91 -3.66 12.97
N LYS A 92 -3.25 -4.50 11.98
CA LYS A 92 -2.45 -4.63 10.75
C LYS A 92 -2.40 -3.32 9.96
N ILE A 93 -3.52 -2.59 9.87
CA ILE A 93 -3.58 -1.28 9.19
C ILE A 93 -2.63 -0.28 9.85
N LYS A 94 -2.71 -0.10 11.17
CA LYS A 94 -1.81 0.80 11.92
C LYS A 94 -0.33 0.43 11.71
N LYS A 95 0.00 -0.86 11.69
CA LYS A 95 1.36 -1.35 11.43
C LYS A 95 1.82 -1.09 9.99
N ALA A 96 0.97 -1.34 9.00
CA ALA A 96 1.29 -1.15 7.59
C ALA A 96 1.62 0.31 7.26
N TYR A 97 0.86 1.23 7.86
CA TYR A 97 1.04 2.68 7.72
C TYR A 97 2.00 3.30 8.76
N LYS A 98 2.56 2.50 9.68
CA LYS A 98 3.47 2.95 10.76
C LYS A 98 2.87 4.04 11.67
N LEU A 99 1.55 4.00 11.89
CA LEU A 99 0.81 5.04 12.62
C LEU A 99 1.09 5.03 14.12
N GLY A 100 1.62 3.94 14.68
CA GLY A 100 2.04 3.87 16.09
C GLY A 100 3.31 4.65 16.44
N ALA A 101 4.02 5.19 15.43
CA ALA A 101 5.22 6.00 15.61
C ALA A 101 4.99 7.50 15.34
N LEU A 102 3.77 7.89 14.96
CA LEU A 102 3.43 9.29 14.76
C LEU A 102 3.17 9.92 16.13
N PRO A 103 3.79 11.06 16.47
CA PRO A 103 3.44 11.79 17.69
C PRO A 103 1.94 12.11 17.61
N SER A 104 1.20 11.71 18.63
CA SER A 104 -0.20 12.09 18.80
C SER A 104 -0.29 13.60 18.59
N ALA A 105 -1.07 14.04 17.60
CA ALA A 105 -1.34 15.46 17.45
C ALA A 105 -1.79 16.02 18.82
N PRO A 106 -1.33 17.21 19.23
CA PRO A 106 -1.75 17.78 20.50
C PRO A 106 -3.27 17.78 20.55
N ALA A 107 -3.83 17.39 21.69
CA ALA A 107 -5.26 17.37 21.93
C ALA A 107 -5.81 18.82 21.95
N GLY A 108 -5.94 19.42 20.77
CA GLY A 108 -6.78 20.60 20.57
C GLY A 108 -8.24 20.18 20.51
N PRO A 109 -9.18 21.01 20.98
CA PRO A 109 -10.60 20.71 20.93
C PRO A 109 -11.05 20.62 19.47
N VAL A 110 -11.35 19.41 19.02
CA VAL A 110 -12.03 19.20 17.73
C VAL A 110 -13.53 19.31 18.02
N ASN A 111 -14.13 20.43 17.63
CA ASN A 111 -15.59 20.58 17.67
C ASN A 111 -16.19 19.72 16.57
N GLY A 112 -16.57 18.49 16.88
CA GLY A 112 -17.23 17.57 15.96
C GLY A 112 -17.72 16.33 16.68
N ALA A 113 -19.04 16.21 16.80
CA ALA A 113 -19.72 15.13 17.51
C ALA A 113 -19.39 13.74 16.93
N GLY A 114 -18.97 12.82 17.79
CA GLY A 114 -19.30 11.40 17.69
C GLY A 114 -18.64 10.55 16.58
N ASN A 115 -17.30 10.53 16.44
CA ASN A 115 -16.58 9.40 15.78
C ASN A 115 -15.05 9.42 16.05
N GLY A 116 -14.66 9.72 17.30
CA GLY A 116 -13.32 10.27 17.63
C GLY A 116 -12.12 9.46 17.15
N ASP A 117 -12.13 8.13 17.28
CA ASP A 117 -10.94 7.30 17.02
C ASP A 117 -10.86 6.78 15.58
N ASN A 118 -11.98 6.38 14.98
CA ASN A 118 -12.02 5.90 13.59
C ASN A 118 -11.78 7.04 12.60
N GLY A 119 -12.43 8.20 12.79
CA GLY A 119 -12.21 9.37 11.92
C GLY A 119 -10.78 9.90 11.99
N ARG A 120 -10.13 9.83 13.17
CA ARG A 120 -8.71 10.17 13.32
C ARG A 120 -7.80 9.18 12.59
N LEU A 121 -8.11 7.89 12.68
CA LEU A 121 -7.35 6.84 12.00
C LEU A 121 -7.44 7.01 10.48
N GLU A 122 -8.64 7.20 9.94
CA GLU A 122 -8.86 7.43 8.51
C GLU A 122 -8.11 8.66 8.01
N ASN A 123 -8.22 9.80 8.71
CA ASN A 123 -7.48 11.01 8.35
C ASN A 123 -5.96 10.80 8.36
N SER A 124 -5.45 10.02 9.32
CA SER A 124 -4.02 9.70 9.40
C SER A 124 -3.57 8.80 8.24
N ILE A 125 -4.41 7.84 7.83
CA ILE A 125 -4.15 6.97 6.67
C ILE A 125 -4.17 7.78 5.37
N ILE A 126 -5.19 8.62 5.17
CA ILE A 126 -5.31 9.48 3.99
C ILE A 126 -4.09 10.40 3.88
N GLY A 127 -3.66 11.02 4.99
CA GLY A 127 -2.43 11.80 5.04
C GLY A 127 -1.20 10.98 4.65
N ALA A 128 -1.06 9.77 5.22
CA ALA A 128 0.05 8.88 4.88
C ALA A 128 0.07 8.45 3.40
N ILE A 129 -1.10 8.25 2.77
CA ILE A 129 -1.23 7.94 1.34
C ILE A 129 -0.81 9.15 0.50
N ALA A 130 -1.35 10.34 0.82
CA ALA A 130 -1.05 11.56 0.08
C ALA A 130 0.45 11.89 0.08
N LEU A 131 1.12 11.74 1.23
CA LEU A 131 2.56 12.00 1.33
C LEU A 131 3.41 10.93 0.60
N ARG A 132 2.95 9.69 0.51
CA ARG A 132 3.71 8.60 -0.09
C ARG A 132 3.54 8.52 -1.62
N GLY A 133 2.50 9.14 -2.17
CA GLY A 133 2.29 9.28 -3.62
C GLY A 133 2.90 10.55 -4.23
N ALA A 134 3.36 11.50 -3.41
CA ALA A 134 3.90 12.79 -3.85
C ALA A 134 5.42 12.79 -4.11
N THR A 135 6.09 11.64 -4.02
CA THR A 135 7.54 11.48 -4.18
C THR A 135 7.92 10.77 -5.47
#